data_AF-A0AAU2QIJ0-F1
#
_entry.id   AF-A0AAU2QIJ0-F1
#
_cell.length_a   1.000
_cell.length_b   1.000
_cell.length_c   1.000
_cell.angle_alpha   90.00
_cell.angle_beta   90.00
_cell.angle_gamma   90.00
#
_symmetry.space_group_name_H-M   'P 1'
#
loop_
_entity.id
_entity.type
_entity.pdbx_description
1 polymer ?
#
loop_
_entity_poly.entity_id
_entity_poly.type
_entity_poly.pdbx_seq_one_letter_code
_entity_poly.pdbx_strand_id
1 'polypeptide(L)'
;MFTSAAILATLLAVGSTAAAIPKSFASPKNAAAAGRPGHTNRLPEGDPPYGRGVHRRRSFPWRHRVMVFAVVASGAALVIPSSSAVSADTGEGVAKRANCGPGSLPETGVQGQVPLKDRESGRSKQGYRCNLERLGGYQGEGATYVNPSYKNCAYMGTSLGGVLGKKSQGTQVVDVSDPANPKLTANLTSPAMLTGTWETLKVNEKRGLLAAVSAGAGVGGLFFDVYDISQDCAHPRLLNSFANSSFTLPTNVLGHEGGWAPDGRTYYASGLVAGSLTAIDVTDPTRPRIVFTGAAGIPANHGFSLSTDGNRMYIARVAPAGVDVIDTSQIQSRRLLPMIRQLGHVSWSDGLITQHTISITHQGKPYLVAVDEFGAGGVKFIDLSDERQPKVTDRLRLEIQTPQHVDERRADTTGNGLFGYEAHYCSVNRPDEPTMMACSEFQSGVRVFDIRDFSTPQEVAYYNPPAQPDKRDELKGSEHASGLFTGALSGLVLSDITNYDIGYASLEPANLSTDWCTSPPRFVGEDQLWVTCQDTGFNVLRFTNGVHND
;
A
#
# COMPACT_ATOMS: atom_id res chain seq x y z
N MET A 1 16.41 16.86 -10.80
CA MET A 1 17.41 15.88 -10.31
C MET A 1 17.67 15.97 -8.80
N PHE A 2 17.73 17.15 -8.17
CA PHE A 2 17.88 17.24 -6.70
C PHE A 2 16.65 16.84 -5.87
N THR A 3 15.45 16.84 -6.47
CA THR A 3 14.17 16.53 -5.81
C THR A 3 13.93 15.04 -5.58
N SER A 4 14.23 14.16 -6.55
CA SER A 4 13.99 12.71 -6.46
C SER A 4 14.83 12.01 -5.39
N ALA A 5 16.07 12.47 -5.16
CA ALA A 5 16.94 11.94 -4.10
C ALA A 5 16.44 12.32 -2.69
N ALA A 6 15.85 13.51 -2.53
CA ALA A 6 15.27 13.95 -1.26
C ALA A 6 13.97 13.20 -0.93
N ILE A 7 13.16 12.86 -1.94
CA ILE A 7 11.94 12.05 -1.79
C ILE A 7 12.29 10.61 -1.38
N LEU A 8 13.24 9.97 -2.06
CA LEU A 8 13.71 8.63 -1.70
C LEU A 8 14.35 8.61 -0.31
N ALA A 9 15.12 9.64 0.05
CA ALA A 9 15.69 9.78 1.40
C ALA A 9 14.62 9.99 2.48
N THR A 10 13.51 10.68 2.16
CA THR A 10 12.38 10.85 3.10
C THR A 10 11.63 9.54 3.30
N LEU A 11 11.32 8.82 2.21
CA LEU A 11 10.70 7.48 2.27
C LEU A 11 11.58 6.45 3.01
N LEU A 12 12.90 6.47 2.79
CA LEU A 12 13.86 5.59 3.49
C LEU A 12 14.11 6.00 4.96
N ALA A 13 14.10 7.30 5.26
CA ALA A 13 14.25 7.79 6.64
C ALA A 13 13.05 7.42 7.52
N VAL A 14 11.85 7.38 6.95
CA VAL A 14 10.60 6.92 7.61
C VAL A 14 10.71 5.45 8.06
N GLY A 15 11.39 4.59 7.29
CA GLY A 15 11.64 3.20 7.67
C GLY A 15 12.67 3.00 8.80
N SER A 16 13.42 4.04 9.18
CA SER A 16 14.59 3.92 10.07
C SER A 16 14.37 4.41 11.50
N THR A 17 13.25 5.09 11.79
CA THR A 17 12.97 5.60 13.15
C THR A 17 12.23 4.58 14.00
N ALA A 18 12.98 3.70 14.66
CA ALA A 18 12.48 2.96 15.82
C ALA A 18 12.08 3.94 16.94
N ALA A 19 10.85 3.81 17.44
CA ALA A 19 10.26 4.68 18.44
C ALA A 19 11.09 4.73 19.74
N ALA A 20 11.57 5.92 20.10
CA ALA A 20 12.02 6.20 21.46
C ALA A 20 10.80 6.55 22.33
N ILE A 21 10.46 5.67 23.27
CA ILE A 21 9.37 5.84 24.24
C ILE A 21 9.77 6.92 25.27
N PRO A 22 9.03 8.04 25.45
CA PRO A 22 9.20 8.88 26.62
C PRO A 22 8.36 8.36 27.79
N LYS A 23 9.03 8.12 28.92
CA LYS A 23 8.42 7.77 30.21
C LYS A 23 7.61 8.96 30.76
N SER A 24 6.35 8.75 31.11
CA SER A 24 5.69 9.55 32.14
C SER A 24 4.62 8.73 32.89
N PHE A 25 5.03 8.15 34.03
CA PHE A 25 4.11 7.80 35.10
C PHE A 25 4.12 8.97 36.10
N ALA A 26 3.01 9.68 36.22
CA ALA A 26 2.72 10.54 37.37
C ALA A 26 1.60 9.88 38.16
N SER A 27 1.90 9.49 39.41
CA SER A 27 0.91 9.00 40.38
C SER A 27 0.54 10.13 41.36
N PRO A 28 -0.66 10.11 41.98
CA PRO A 28 -1.33 11.30 42.48
C PRO A 28 -0.87 11.72 43.88
N LYS A 29 -0.97 13.03 44.15
CA LYS A 29 -0.74 13.64 45.46
C LYS A 29 -1.92 13.35 46.39
N ASN A 30 -1.65 12.71 47.53
CA ASN A 30 -2.51 12.80 48.71
C ASN A 30 -1.79 13.61 49.80
N ALA A 31 -2.54 14.54 50.38
CA ALA A 31 -2.12 15.42 51.46
C ALA A 31 -2.07 14.66 52.79
N ALA A 32 -1.03 14.91 53.59
CA ALA A 32 -1.04 14.67 55.02
C ALA A 32 -0.29 15.80 55.72
N ALA A 33 -0.93 16.38 56.73
CA ALA A 33 -0.39 17.44 57.56
C ALA A 33 -0.12 16.93 58.99
N ALA A 34 0.90 17.56 59.58
CA ALA A 34 1.14 17.79 61.01
C ALA A 34 1.80 16.69 61.87
N GLY A 35 2.95 17.06 62.48
CA GLY A 35 3.30 16.62 63.85
C GLY A 35 4.75 16.19 64.15
N ARG A 36 5.70 17.15 64.21
CA ARG A 36 6.74 17.41 65.27
C ARG A 36 7.24 16.27 66.24
N PRO A 37 8.41 16.42 66.92
CA PRO A 37 9.81 16.62 66.47
C PRO A 37 10.86 15.81 67.32
N GLY A 38 12.18 15.94 67.07
CA GLY A 38 13.17 15.68 68.14
C GLY A 38 14.63 15.37 67.78
N HIS A 39 15.53 16.29 68.18
CA HIS A 39 16.92 16.13 68.70
C HIS A 39 18.00 15.42 67.85
N THR A 40 19.02 16.10 67.29
CA THR A 40 20.19 16.86 67.81
C THR A 40 21.43 16.04 68.20
N ASN A 41 22.58 16.59 67.76
CA ASN A 41 23.99 16.39 68.17
C ASN A 41 24.76 15.29 67.42
N ARG A 42 26.04 15.41 67.08
CA ARG A 42 27.07 16.48 67.06
C ARG A 42 28.28 15.88 66.32
N LEU A 43 29.04 16.73 65.61
CA LEU A 43 30.36 16.47 65.00
C LEU A 43 31.48 16.33 66.07
N PRO A 44 32.72 15.97 65.67
CA PRO A 44 33.73 17.01 65.36
C PRO A 44 34.56 16.66 64.09
N GLU A 45 34.81 17.55 63.13
CA GLU A 45 35.68 18.75 63.09
C GLU A 45 37.18 18.49 63.36
N GLY A 46 37.97 18.69 62.30
CA GLY A 46 39.44 18.75 62.28
C GLY A 46 39.86 19.65 61.11
N ASP A 47 40.33 20.84 61.46
CA ASP A 47 40.47 22.04 60.63
C ASP A 47 41.90 22.23 60.02
N PRO A 48 42.13 23.24 59.15
CA PRO A 48 43.15 23.30 58.08
C PRO A 48 44.39 24.18 58.43
N PRO A 49 45.23 24.57 57.44
CA PRO A 49 45.12 25.95 56.90
C PRO A 49 45.41 26.05 55.38
N TYR A 50 44.59 26.77 54.60
CA TYR A 50 44.66 28.20 54.23
C TYR A 50 45.84 28.64 53.33
N GLY A 51 45.50 28.90 52.06
CA GLY A 51 46.19 29.83 51.15
C GLY A 51 45.16 30.48 50.23
N ARG A 52 44.91 31.78 50.41
CA ARG A 52 43.91 32.58 49.68
C ARG A 52 44.42 32.97 48.29
N GLY A 53 43.59 32.79 47.27
CA GLY A 53 43.67 33.47 45.98
C GLY A 53 42.26 33.73 45.47
N VAL A 54 41.86 35.01 45.46
CA VAL A 54 40.55 35.49 45.00
C VAL A 54 40.53 35.49 43.46
N HIS A 55 39.48 34.97 42.81
CA HIS A 55 38.73 35.65 41.75
C HIS A 55 37.56 34.83 41.16
N ARG A 56 36.39 35.46 41.18
CA ARG A 56 35.24 35.39 40.25
C ARG A 56 34.59 34.03 39.95
N ARG A 57 33.35 33.92 40.43
CA ARG A 57 32.29 33.02 39.94
C ARG A 57 32.12 33.13 38.42
N ARG A 58 32.20 32.00 37.72
CA ARG A 58 31.52 31.77 36.43
C ARG A 58 30.95 30.35 36.44
N SER A 59 29.64 30.26 36.30
CA SER A 59 28.88 29.03 36.08
C SER A 59 29.26 28.40 34.74
N PHE A 60 29.53 27.10 34.73
CA PHE A 60 29.78 26.32 33.52
C PHE A 60 28.67 25.26 33.39
N PRO A 61 27.78 25.35 32.38
CA PRO A 61 26.79 24.31 32.14
C PRO A 61 27.43 23.13 31.42
N TRP A 62 27.13 21.93 31.91
CA TRP A 62 27.56 20.66 31.34
C TRP A 62 26.80 20.43 30.02
N ARG A 63 27.51 20.43 28.89
CA ARG A 63 26.95 20.12 27.57
C ARG A 63 27.13 18.63 27.28
N HIS A 64 26.02 17.91 27.08
CA HIS A 64 26.02 16.60 26.45
C HIS A 64 26.61 16.70 25.03
N ARG A 65 27.72 16.00 24.79
CA ARG A 65 28.29 15.84 23.45
C ARG A 65 27.58 14.71 22.74
N VAL A 66 26.82 15.03 21.70
CA VAL A 66 26.38 14.08 20.67
C VAL A 66 27.59 13.85 19.75
N MET A 67 28.04 12.59 19.64
CA MET A 67 29.02 12.18 18.64
C MET A 67 28.31 12.09 17.29
N VAL A 68 28.67 12.98 16.37
CA VAL A 68 28.25 12.93 14.96
C VAL A 68 29.19 12.00 14.22
N PHE A 69 28.68 10.89 13.69
CA PHE A 69 29.41 10.08 12.71
C PHE A 69 29.44 10.85 11.39
N ALA A 70 30.64 11.23 10.95
CA ALA A 70 30.85 11.79 9.62
C ALA A 70 30.75 10.66 8.58
N VAL A 71 29.73 10.72 7.72
CA VAL A 71 29.66 9.88 6.51
C VAL A 71 30.71 10.40 5.53
N VAL A 72 31.74 9.60 5.29
CA VAL A 72 32.74 9.85 4.25
C VAL A 72 32.08 9.59 2.91
N ALA A 73 31.85 10.65 2.14
CA ALA A 73 31.41 10.57 0.75
C ALA A 73 32.58 10.08 -0.12
N SER A 74 32.69 8.77 -0.33
CA SER A 74 33.58 8.22 -1.34
C SER A 74 32.95 8.42 -2.72
N GLY A 75 33.48 9.39 -3.47
CA GLY A 75 33.10 9.63 -4.87
C GLY A 75 33.54 8.47 -5.75
N ALA A 76 32.66 7.49 -5.95
CA ALA A 76 32.73 6.60 -7.09
C ALA A 76 32.13 7.35 -8.29
N ALA A 77 32.96 7.63 -9.30
CA ALA A 77 32.50 8.16 -10.57
C ALA A 77 31.54 7.15 -11.21
N LEU A 78 30.23 7.41 -11.09
CA LEU A 78 29.20 6.68 -11.81
C LEU A 78 29.37 6.98 -13.29
N VAL A 79 29.77 5.97 -14.07
CA VAL A 79 29.58 5.97 -15.51
C VAL A 79 28.07 5.85 -15.74
N ILE A 80 27.39 6.98 -15.96
CA ILE A 80 25.96 7.02 -16.29
C ILE A 80 25.81 6.51 -17.73
N PRO A 81 25.12 5.38 -17.97
CA PRO A 81 24.77 5.00 -19.33
C PRO A 81 23.78 6.04 -19.89
N SER A 82 24.01 6.38 -21.16
CA SER A 82 23.34 7.40 -21.93
C SER A 82 21.81 7.28 -21.97
N SER A 83 21.16 8.45 -21.88
CA SER A 83 19.83 8.77 -22.41
C SER A 83 18.68 7.81 -22.06
N SER A 84 18.04 8.00 -20.90
CA SER A 84 16.69 7.49 -20.68
C SER A 84 15.73 8.15 -21.68
N ALA A 85 15.16 7.36 -22.60
CA ALA A 85 14.04 7.83 -23.40
C ALA A 85 12.82 7.92 -22.48
N VAL A 86 12.48 9.13 -22.04
CA VAL A 86 11.15 9.41 -21.47
C VAL A 86 10.14 9.24 -22.61
N SER A 87 9.07 8.49 -22.38
CA SER A 87 8.05 8.30 -23.42
C SER A 87 7.46 9.65 -23.85
N ALA A 88 7.12 9.78 -25.13
CA ALA A 88 6.43 10.94 -25.67
C ALA A 88 5.04 11.09 -25.02
N ASP A 89 4.59 12.33 -24.85
CA ASP A 89 3.27 12.64 -24.29
C ASP A 89 2.15 12.20 -25.25
N THR A 90 1.38 11.20 -24.82
CA THR A 90 0.23 10.62 -25.51
C THR A 90 -1.10 11.36 -25.24
N GLY A 91 -1.06 12.57 -24.66
CA GLY A 91 -2.24 13.35 -24.26
C GLY A 91 -2.70 13.07 -22.82
N GLU A 92 -3.64 13.84 -22.26
CA GLU A 92 -4.01 13.71 -20.83
C GLU A 92 -4.74 12.40 -20.48
N GLY A 93 -5.38 11.75 -21.45
CA GLY A 93 -6.08 10.46 -21.28
C GLY A 93 -7.21 10.49 -20.25
N VAL A 94 -7.94 11.60 -20.18
CA VAL A 94 -9.07 11.76 -19.25
C VAL A 94 -10.23 10.86 -19.71
N ALA A 95 -10.68 9.97 -18.82
CA ALA A 95 -11.79 9.09 -19.09
C ALA A 95 -13.10 9.88 -19.24
N LYS A 96 -13.95 9.48 -20.18
CA LYS A 96 -15.30 10.06 -20.27
C LYS A 96 -16.09 9.72 -19.01
N ARG A 97 -16.86 10.69 -18.49
CA ARG A 97 -17.75 10.50 -17.34
C ARG A 97 -18.78 9.40 -17.58
N ALA A 98 -19.13 8.69 -16.52
CA ALA A 98 -20.21 7.71 -16.55
C ALA A 98 -21.60 8.34 -16.73
N ASN A 99 -22.45 7.67 -17.50
CA ASN A 99 -23.87 8.00 -17.61
C ASN A 99 -24.65 7.25 -16.51
N CYS A 100 -24.99 7.95 -15.43
CA CYS A 100 -25.62 7.33 -14.26
C CYS A 100 -27.11 7.07 -14.48
N GLY A 101 -27.50 5.79 -14.45
CA GLY A 101 -28.90 5.37 -14.55
C GLY A 101 -29.68 5.51 -13.25
N PRO A 102 -30.98 5.14 -13.24
CA PRO A 102 -31.84 5.19 -12.07
C PRO A 102 -31.23 4.49 -10.84
N GLY A 103 -31.51 5.01 -9.63
CA GLY A 103 -30.99 4.47 -8.36
C GLY A 103 -29.56 4.92 -8.00
N SER A 104 -28.87 5.57 -8.94
CA SER A 104 -27.56 6.19 -8.72
C SER A 104 -27.63 7.37 -7.75
N LEU A 105 -26.51 7.65 -7.09
CA LEU A 105 -26.28 8.84 -6.27
C LEU A 105 -24.98 9.49 -6.76
N PRO A 106 -25.03 10.25 -7.87
CA PRO A 106 -23.83 10.73 -8.55
C PRO A 106 -22.97 11.68 -7.70
N GLU A 107 -21.70 11.77 -8.06
CA GLU A 107 -20.77 12.80 -7.56
C GLU A 107 -21.30 14.21 -7.80
N THR A 108 -20.95 15.12 -6.89
CA THR A 108 -21.41 16.51 -6.90
C THR A 108 -20.39 17.47 -7.51
N GLY A 109 -19.14 17.03 -7.64
CA GLY A 109 -18.01 17.80 -8.18
C GLY A 109 -17.56 17.32 -9.56
N VAL A 110 -16.26 17.44 -9.80
CA VAL A 110 -15.61 16.86 -10.99
C VAL A 110 -15.48 15.35 -10.85
N GLN A 111 -15.25 14.65 -11.96
CA GLN A 111 -15.12 13.19 -11.96
C GLN A 111 -14.02 12.74 -11.01
N GLY A 112 -14.36 11.86 -10.06
CA GLY A 112 -13.43 11.33 -9.05
C GLY A 112 -13.44 12.09 -7.72
N GLN A 113 -14.08 13.26 -7.64
CA GLN A 113 -13.98 14.14 -6.49
C GLN A 113 -15.00 13.79 -5.39
N VAL A 114 -14.53 13.84 -4.14
CA VAL A 114 -15.38 14.03 -2.95
C VAL A 114 -15.15 15.45 -2.43
N PRO A 115 -15.96 16.45 -2.80
CA PRO A 115 -15.63 17.85 -2.54
C PRO A 115 -15.58 18.19 -1.05
N LEU A 116 -14.70 19.13 -0.66
CA LEU A 116 -14.61 19.65 0.72
C LEU A 116 -15.96 20.08 1.28
N LYS A 117 -16.80 20.73 0.46
CA LYS A 117 -18.15 21.13 0.87
C LYS A 117 -19.03 19.93 1.29
N ASP A 118 -18.90 18.80 0.60
CA ASP A 118 -19.65 17.59 0.94
C ASP A 118 -19.09 16.92 2.19
N ARG A 119 -17.77 17.00 2.40
CA ARG A 119 -17.09 16.55 3.63
C ARG A 119 -17.56 17.35 4.84
N GLU A 120 -17.56 18.68 4.75
CA GLU A 120 -17.94 19.60 5.83
C GLU A 120 -19.44 19.54 6.15
N SER A 121 -20.29 19.45 5.14
CA SER A 121 -21.75 19.35 5.32
C SER A 121 -22.20 17.96 5.80
N GLY A 122 -21.33 16.96 5.74
CA GLY A 122 -21.64 15.56 6.03
C GLY A 122 -22.37 14.84 4.89
N ARG A 123 -22.50 15.44 3.70
CA ARG A 123 -23.03 14.77 2.50
C ARG A 123 -22.18 13.55 2.10
N SER A 124 -20.87 13.58 2.33
CA SER A 124 -19.98 12.44 2.06
C SER A 124 -20.33 11.17 2.88
N LYS A 125 -21.05 11.31 4.01
CA LYS A 125 -21.54 10.18 4.82
C LYS A 125 -22.62 9.35 4.11
N GLN A 126 -23.12 9.78 2.95
CA GLN A 126 -24.06 8.99 2.14
C GLN A 126 -23.36 8.18 1.04
N GLY A 127 -22.08 8.46 0.79
CA GLY A 127 -21.33 7.92 -0.34
C GLY A 127 -21.78 8.47 -1.70
N TYR A 128 -21.23 7.90 -2.75
CA TYR A 128 -21.57 8.19 -4.15
C TYR A 128 -21.59 6.88 -4.93
N ARG A 129 -22.49 6.76 -5.90
CA ARG A 129 -22.58 5.57 -6.74
C ARG A 129 -23.20 5.88 -8.08
N CYS A 130 -22.70 5.21 -9.11
CA CYS A 130 -23.20 5.30 -10.47
C CYS A 130 -23.13 3.92 -11.09
N ASN A 131 -24.29 3.38 -11.49
CA ASN A 131 -24.42 2.04 -12.07
C ASN A 131 -23.81 0.88 -11.26
N LEU A 132 -23.55 1.11 -9.97
CA LEU A 132 -23.16 0.13 -8.98
C LEU A 132 -24.02 0.34 -7.74
N GLU A 133 -24.42 -0.74 -7.11
CA GLU A 133 -25.07 -0.71 -5.81
C GLU A 133 -24.42 -1.71 -4.86
N ARG A 134 -24.51 -1.45 -3.56
CA ARG A 134 -23.97 -2.35 -2.54
C ARG A 134 -25.01 -3.40 -2.19
N LEU A 135 -24.69 -4.68 -2.45
CA LEU A 135 -25.51 -5.82 -2.03
C LEU A 135 -25.29 -6.14 -0.55
N GLY A 136 -24.04 -6.11 -0.11
CA GLY A 136 -23.64 -6.53 1.22
C GLY A 136 -22.18 -6.20 1.48
N GLY A 137 -21.67 -6.65 2.61
CA GLY A 137 -20.27 -6.45 2.97
C GLY A 137 -20.01 -6.61 4.46
N TYR A 138 -18.73 -6.70 4.80
CA TYR A 138 -18.24 -6.88 6.17
C TYR A 138 -17.29 -5.74 6.53
N GLN A 139 -17.75 -4.83 7.40
CA GLN A 139 -16.93 -3.72 7.90
C GLN A 139 -15.88 -4.21 8.90
N GLY A 140 -16.31 -5.05 9.85
CA GLY A 140 -15.46 -5.50 10.95
C GLY A 140 -14.83 -4.32 11.69
N GLU A 141 -13.52 -4.40 11.89
CA GLU A 141 -12.70 -3.33 12.47
C GLU A 141 -11.92 -2.56 11.38
N GLY A 142 -12.38 -2.59 10.12
CA GLY A 142 -11.64 -2.04 8.98
C GLY A 142 -10.59 -3.01 8.39
N ALA A 143 -9.87 -2.54 7.39
CA ALA A 143 -8.90 -3.30 6.61
C ALA A 143 -7.69 -2.46 6.16
N THR A 144 -6.68 -3.13 5.60
CA THR A 144 -5.44 -2.50 5.10
C THR A 144 -5.35 -2.53 3.57
N TYR A 145 -4.17 -2.31 3.00
CA TYR A 145 -3.91 -2.07 1.57
C TYR A 145 -4.49 -3.12 0.62
N VAL A 146 -4.02 -4.37 0.69
CA VAL A 146 -4.45 -5.45 -0.22
C VAL A 146 -5.20 -6.52 0.55
N ASN A 147 -6.38 -6.88 0.04
CA ASN A 147 -7.28 -7.85 0.66
C ASN A 147 -7.84 -8.77 -0.45
N PRO A 148 -7.11 -9.84 -0.82
CA PRO A 148 -7.51 -10.69 -1.92
C PRO A 148 -8.75 -11.52 -1.55
N SER A 149 -9.40 -12.09 -2.57
CA SER A 149 -10.45 -13.08 -2.38
C SER A 149 -10.16 -14.35 -3.18
N TYR A 150 -10.78 -15.45 -2.76
CA TYR A 150 -10.69 -16.75 -3.42
C TYR A 150 -12.02 -17.48 -3.27
N LYS A 151 -12.55 -17.99 -4.39
CA LYS A 151 -13.92 -18.54 -4.43
C LYS A 151 -14.88 -17.55 -3.75
N ASN A 152 -15.57 -18.00 -2.72
CA ASN A 152 -16.54 -17.30 -1.89
C ASN A 152 -15.94 -16.74 -0.58
N CYS A 153 -14.63 -16.49 -0.50
CA CYS A 153 -13.99 -15.95 0.71
C CYS A 153 -13.14 -14.73 0.41
N ALA A 154 -13.06 -13.79 1.36
CA ALA A 154 -12.18 -12.64 1.34
C ALA A 154 -11.21 -12.67 2.53
N TYR A 155 -9.98 -12.21 2.32
CA TYR A 155 -8.92 -12.19 3.33
C TYR A 155 -8.50 -10.75 3.59
N MET A 156 -8.86 -10.24 4.77
CA MET A 156 -8.68 -8.83 5.11
C MET A 156 -7.51 -8.65 6.07
N GLY A 157 -6.42 -8.07 5.58
CA GLY A 157 -5.25 -7.77 6.40
C GLY A 157 -5.56 -6.73 7.49
N THR A 158 -4.63 -6.61 8.43
CA THR A 158 -4.74 -5.68 9.56
C THR A 158 -3.70 -4.57 9.44
N SER A 159 -4.12 -3.33 9.69
CA SER A 159 -3.21 -2.19 9.87
C SER A 159 -2.16 -2.47 10.93
N LEU A 160 -0.93 -1.99 10.70
CA LEU A 160 0.17 -2.05 11.64
C LEU A 160 -0.14 -1.32 12.97
N GLY A 161 -0.76 -0.14 12.88
CA GLY A 161 -1.22 0.62 14.06
C GLY A 161 -2.33 -0.10 14.83
N GLY A 162 -3.05 -1.02 14.17
CA GLY A 162 -4.16 -1.78 14.70
C GLY A 162 -3.80 -3.04 15.47
N VAL A 163 -2.62 -3.61 15.25
CA VAL A 163 -2.25 -4.97 15.71
C VAL A 163 -2.51 -5.14 17.21
N LEU A 164 -2.16 -4.17 18.06
CA LEU A 164 -2.35 -4.29 19.51
C LEU A 164 -3.77 -3.93 20.00
N GLY A 165 -4.59 -3.30 19.15
CA GLY A 165 -5.89 -2.74 19.52
C GLY A 165 -7.10 -3.51 18.98
N LYS A 166 -6.93 -4.35 17.95
CA LYS A 166 -8.02 -5.13 17.37
C LYS A 166 -8.50 -6.25 18.27
N LYS A 167 -9.80 -6.54 18.20
CA LYS A 167 -10.41 -7.75 18.77
C LYS A 167 -10.13 -8.95 17.86
N SER A 168 -10.30 -8.79 16.56
CA SER A 168 -10.03 -9.80 15.54
C SER A 168 -8.59 -9.66 15.03
N GLN A 169 -7.68 -10.35 15.71
CA GLN A 169 -6.24 -10.28 15.47
C GLN A 169 -5.83 -10.86 14.09
N GLY A 170 -4.76 -10.29 13.51
CA GLY A 170 -4.18 -10.75 12.25
C GLY A 170 -5.10 -10.59 11.03
N THR A 171 -4.91 -11.43 10.01
CA THR A 171 -5.71 -11.41 8.78
C THR A 171 -7.07 -12.05 9.03
N GLN A 172 -8.14 -11.29 8.83
CA GLN A 172 -9.52 -11.75 8.99
C GLN A 172 -9.96 -12.56 7.76
N VAL A 173 -10.65 -13.67 7.97
CA VAL A 173 -11.24 -14.50 6.91
C VAL A 173 -12.75 -14.28 6.92
N VAL A 174 -13.28 -13.82 5.80
CA VAL A 174 -14.70 -13.51 5.62
C VAL A 174 -15.30 -14.48 4.61
N ASP A 175 -16.30 -15.24 5.04
CA ASP A 175 -17.15 -16.06 4.17
C ASP A 175 -18.21 -15.17 3.50
N VAL A 176 -18.29 -15.28 2.18
CA VAL A 176 -19.13 -14.52 1.26
C VAL A 176 -20.08 -15.47 0.50
N SER A 177 -20.36 -16.66 1.06
CA SER A 177 -21.35 -17.60 0.50
C SER A 177 -22.74 -16.99 0.36
N ASP A 178 -23.11 -16.06 1.24
CA ASP A 178 -24.24 -15.15 1.10
C ASP A 178 -23.69 -13.73 0.85
N PRO A 179 -23.65 -13.26 -0.42
CA PRO A 179 -23.07 -11.96 -0.75
C PRO A 179 -23.80 -10.77 -0.11
N ALA A 180 -25.06 -10.94 0.31
CA ALA A 180 -25.79 -9.91 1.04
C ALA A 180 -25.38 -9.84 2.53
N ASN A 181 -24.91 -10.95 3.10
CA ASN A 181 -24.51 -11.05 4.51
C ASN A 181 -23.17 -11.76 4.72
N PRO A 182 -22.03 -11.18 4.30
CA PRO A 182 -20.71 -11.77 4.54
C PRO A 182 -20.37 -11.84 6.04
N LYS A 183 -19.66 -12.89 6.46
CA LYS A 183 -19.41 -13.20 7.89
C LYS A 183 -17.96 -13.55 8.15
N LEU A 184 -17.42 -13.06 9.27
CA LEU A 184 -16.13 -13.49 9.79
C LEU A 184 -16.19 -14.97 10.23
N THR A 185 -15.26 -15.78 9.75
CA THR A 185 -15.17 -17.22 10.09
C THR A 185 -13.87 -17.59 10.80
N ALA A 186 -12.77 -16.91 10.50
CA ALA A 186 -11.48 -17.19 11.10
C ALA A 186 -10.57 -15.95 11.17
N ASN A 187 -9.52 -16.05 11.97
CA ASN A 187 -8.45 -15.08 12.10
C ASN A 187 -7.11 -15.81 11.91
N LEU A 188 -6.27 -15.35 10.98
CA LEU A 188 -4.95 -15.91 10.70
C LEU A 188 -3.91 -15.12 11.48
N THR A 189 -3.27 -15.76 12.46
CA THR A 189 -2.34 -15.11 13.40
C THR A 189 -0.95 -15.74 13.40
N SER A 190 -0.57 -16.41 12.31
CA SER A 190 0.83 -16.78 12.08
C SER A 190 1.69 -15.51 11.95
N PRO A 191 3.02 -15.58 12.14
CA PRO A 191 3.87 -14.40 12.22
C PRO A 191 3.67 -13.35 11.12
N ALA A 192 3.60 -13.74 9.83
CA ALA A 192 3.38 -12.81 8.74
C ALA A 192 1.94 -12.24 8.72
N MET A 193 0.94 -13.05 9.08
CA MET A 193 -0.46 -12.63 9.09
C MET A 193 -0.81 -11.75 10.30
N LEU A 194 -0.12 -11.93 11.42
CA LEU A 194 -0.36 -11.19 12.66
C LEU A 194 0.17 -9.76 12.59
N THR A 195 1.39 -9.58 12.09
CA THR A 195 2.10 -8.29 12.15
C THR A 195 1.67 -7.28 11.08
N GLY A 196 0.71 -7.65 10.24
CA GLY A 196 0.33 -6.90 9.05
C GLY A 196 1.04 -7.44 7.80
N THR A 197 0.26 -7.60 6.73
CA THR A 197 0.70 -8.13 5.44
C THR A 197 0.94 -7.05 4.40
N TRP A 198 0.49 -5.82 4.67
CA TRP A 198 0.54 -4.69 3.73
C TRP A 198 0.01 -5.11 2.35
N GLU A 199 0.82 -4.99 1.30
CA GLU A 199 0.49 -5.36 -0.08
C GLU A 199 0.92 -6.77 -0.46
N THR A 200 1.49 -7.53 0.47
CA THR A 200 2.06 -8.86 0.19
C THR A 200 1.02 -9.98 0.23
N LEU A 201 -0.17 -9.74 0.78
CA LEU A 201 -1.21 -10.75 0.87
C LEU A 201 -1.76 -11.08 -0.52
N LYS A 202 -1.42 -12.27 -1.06
CA LYS A 202 -1.81 -12.68 -2.41
C LYS A 202 -2.32 -14.11 -2.46
N VAL A 203 -3.29 -14.34 -3.34
CA VAL A 203 -3.83 -15.67 -3.65
C VAL A 203 -3.24 -16.20 -4.95
N ASN A 204 -2.87 -17.47 -4.97
CA ASN A 204 -2.72 -18.23 -6.21
C ASN A 204 -3.97 -19.08 -6.40
N GLU A 205 -4.85 -18.69 -7.33
CA GLU A 205 -6.15 -19.36 -7.49
C GLU A 205 -5.99 -20.81 -7.97
N LYS A 206 -5.04 -21.06 -8.88
CA LYS A 206 -4.81 -22.39 -9.49
C LYS A 206 -4.43 -23.45 -8.46
N ARG A 207 -3.60 -23.10 -7.47
CA ARG A 207 -3.20 -24.03 -6.40
C ARG A 207 -4.05 -23.91 -5.14
N GLY A 208 -4.92 -22.90 -5.05
CA GLY A 208 -5.67 -22.60 -3.83
C GLY A 208 -4.72 -22.31 -2.66
N LEU A 209 -3.77 -21.39 -2.88
CA LEU A 209 -2.80 -20.97 -1.86
C LEU A 209 -2.99 -19.49 -1.53
N LEU A 210 -2.95 -19.16 -0.25
CA LEU A 210 -2.84 -17.79 0.26
C LEU A 210 -1.46 -17.63 0.89
N ALA A 211 -0.72 -16.59 0.53
CA ALA A 211 0.54 -16.31 1.20
C ALA A 211 0.78 -14.82 1.38
N ALA A 212 1.66 -14.52 2.33
CA ALA A 212 2.17 -13.18 2.60
C ALA A 212 3.59 -13.30 3.16
N VAL A 213 4.36 -12.23 3.00
CA VAL A 213 5.52 -12.00 3.86
C VAL A 213 5.12 -10.98 4.92
N SER A 214 5.73 -11.06 6.11
CA SER A 214 5.53 -9.97 7.08
C SER A 214 5.99 -8.69 6.40
N ALA A 215 5.15 -7.65 6.43
CA ALA A 215 5.39 -6.32 5.87
C ALA A 215 5.11 -5.29 6.98
N GLY A 216 6.08 -5.09 7.88
CA GLY A 216 6.07 -4.00 8.85
C GLY A 216 6.33 -2.64 8.18
N ALA A 217 6.37 -1.55 8.96
CA ALA A 217 6.35 -0.14 8.54
C ALA A 217 7.21 0.19 7.29
N GLY A 218 6.67 -0.05 6.09
CA GLY A 218 7.36 0.11 4.80
C GLY A 218 8.40 -0.96 4.44
N VAL A 219 8.81 -1.80 5.40
CA VAL A 219 9.73 -2.92 5.23
C VAL A 219 9.28 -4.01 6.19
N GLY A 220 8.89 -5.16 5.68
CA GLY A 220 8.89 -6.35 6.51
C GLY A 220 9.90 -7.36 6.05
N GLY A 221 10.25 -8.23 6.98
CA GLY A 221 11.37 -9.12 6.83
C GLY A 221 11.11 -10.40 7.60
N LEU A 222 11.91 -11.40 7.26
CA LEU A 222 12.00 -12.69 7.94
C LEU A 222 10.84 -13.65 7.68
N PHE A 223 9.60 -13.30 7.98
CA PHE A 223 8.51 -14.29 7.94
C PHE A 223 7.83 -14.38 6.57
N PHE A 224 7.55 -15.62 6.17
CA PHE A 224 6.71 -15.98 5.03
C PHE A 224 5.75 -17.05 5.51
N ASP A 225 4.45 -16.84 5.32
CA ASP A 225 3.41 -17.80 5.68
C ASP A 225 2.64 -18.21 4.42
N VAL A 226 2.37 -19.51 4.28
CA VAL A 226 1.58 -20.04 3.18
C VAL A 226 0.50 -20.98 3.71
N TYR A 227 -0.72 -20.74 3.27
CA TYR A 227 -1.94 -21.43 3.67
C TYR A 227 -2.56 -22.16 2.49
N ASP A 228 -3.11 -23.33 2.76
CA ASP A 228 -4.04 -24.03 1.87
C ASP A 228 -5.45 -23.48 2.11
N ILE A 229 -6.07 -23.01 1.03
CA ILE A 229 -7.44 -22.49 0.99
C ILE A 229 -8.29 -23.26 -0.03
N SER A 230 -7.76 -24.34 -0.60
CA SER A 230 -8.36 -25.06 -1.72
C SER A 230 -9.62 -25.84 -1.31
N GLN A 231 -9.58 -26.48 -0.13
CA GLN A 231 -10.65 -27.34 0.39
C GLN A 231 -11.74 -26.53 1.08
N ASP A 232 -11.34 -25.64 2.00
CA ASP A 232 -12.23 -24.76 2.76
C ASP A 232 -11.57 -23.39 2.85
N CYS A 233 -12.06 -22.44 2.06
CA CYS A 233 -11.51 -21.08 2.04
C CYS A 233 -11.87 -20.28 3.29
N ALA A 234 -12.92 -20.68 4.02
CA ALA A 234 -13.38 -20.01 5.23
C ALA A 234 -12.56 -20.44 6.46
N HIS A 235 -11.82 -21.55 6.37
CA HIS A 235 -10.91 -22.05 7.40
C HIS A 235 -9.52 -22.41 6.82
N PRO A 236 -8.70 -21.42 6.43
CA PRO A 236 -7.37 -21.65 5.85
C PRO A 236 -6.46 -22.47 6.76
N ARG A 237 -5.69 -23.39 6.17
CA ARG A 237 -4.75 -24.26 6.91
C ARG A 237 -3.30 -23.86 6.65
N LEU A 238 -2.58 -23.45 7.69
CA LEU A 238 -1.15 -23.11 7.60
C LEU A 238 -0.33 -24.35 7.18
N LEU A 239 0.48 -24.22 6.12
CA LEU A 239 1.24 -25.33 5.54
C LEU A 239 2.66 -25.41 6.04
N ASN A 240 3.33 -24.27 6.22
CA ASN A 240 4.74 -24.19 6.63
C ASN A 240 4.92 -23.99 8.13
N SER A 241 3.98 -24.51 8.92
CA SER A 241 4.08 -24.51 10.38
C SER A 241 5.31 -25.27 10.85
N PHE A 242 6.03 -24.69 11.82
CA PHE A 242 7.11 -25.36 12.52
C PHE A 242 6.55 -26.13 13.71
N ALA A 243 6.86 -27.43 13.79
CA ALA A 243 6.48 -28.31 14.88
C ALA A 243 4.96 -28.30 15.20
N ASN A 244 4.10 -28.20 14.16
CA ASN A 244 2.63 -28.12 14.29
C ASN A 244 2.14 -26.95 15.18
N SER A 245 2.91 -25.87 15.26
CA SER A 245 2.52 -24.64 15.96
C SER A 245 2.08 -23.55 14.98
N SER A 246 1.66 -22.39 15.48
CA SER A 246 1.43 -21.21 14.64
C SER A 246 2.72 -20.53 14.17
N PHE A 247 3.90 -21.00 14.59
CA PHE A 247 5.18 -20.42 14.25
C PHE A 247 5.66 -20.88 12.87
N THR A 248 6.31 -19.99 12.13
CA THR A 248 6.96 -20.28 10.85
C THR A 248 8.43 -19.91 10.92
N LEU A 249 9.28 -20.68 10.23
CA LEU A 249 10.70 -20.35 10.14
C LEU A 249 10.91 -19.14 9.23
N PRO A 250 11.91 -18.28 9.51
CA PRO A 250 12.24 -17.18 8.62
C PRO A 250 12.60 -17.67 7.21
N THR A 251 11.81 -17.25 6.21
CA THR A 251 12.00 -17.58 4.78
C THR A 251 11.77 -16.36 3.90
N ASN A 252 12.09 -15.16 4.39
CA ASN A 252 12.18 -13.94 3.60
C ASN A 252 13.34 -13.07 4.09
N VAL A 253 13.83 -12.17 3.25
CA VAL A 253 14.85 -11.17 3.63
C VAL A 253 14.17 -9.82 3.85
N LEU A 254 13.62 -9.23 2.79
CA LEU A 254 12.88 -7.98 2.78
C LEU A 254 11.67 -8.11 1.86
N GLY A 255 10.59 -7.39 2.15
CA GLY A 255 9.39 -7.33 1.34
C GLY A 255 8.52 -6.12 1.67
N HIS A 256 7.90 -5.56 0.64
CA HIS A 256 6.89 -4.52 0.65
C HIS A 256 5.65 -4.99 -0.11
N GLU A 257 5.90 -5.51 -1.31
CA GLU A 257 4.91 -6.09 -2.23
C GLU A 257 5.15 -7.60 -2.43
N GLY A 258 4.12 -8.29 -2.91
CA GLY A 258 4.13 -9.74 -3.08
C GLY A 258 3.45 -10.19 -4.37
N GLY A 259 3.75 -11.41 -4.83
CA GLY A 259 3.12 -11.93 -6.04
C GLY A 259 3.51 -13.37 -6.35
N TRP A 260 2.66 -14.07 -7.09
CA TRP A 260 2.87 -15.46 -7.45
C TRP A 260 3.35 -15.60 -8.90
N ALA A 261 4.27 -16.54 -9.12
CA ALA A 261 4.40 -17.14 -10.45
C ALA A 261 3.07 -17.79 -10.87
N PRO A 262 2.71 -17.78 -12.16
CA PRO A 262 1.42 -18.32 -12.63
C PRO A 262 1.21 -19.80 -12.27
N ASP A 263 2.28 -20.59 -12.18
CA ASP A 263 2.24 -22.00 -11.78
C ASP A 263 2.04 -22.22 -10.27
N GLY A 264 2.09 -21.16 -9.46
CA GLY A 264 1.98 -21.20 -8.00
C GLY A 264 3.16 -21.91 -7.31
N ARG A 265 4.31 -22.04 -7.98
CA ARG A 265 5.50 -22.72 -7.44
C ARG A 265 6.57 -21.74 -6.95
N THR A 266 6.42 -20.46 -7.24
CA THR A 266 7.28 -19.39 -6.68
C THR A 266 6.42 -18.27 -6.16
N TYR A 267 6.70 -17.84 -4.93
CA TYR A 267 6.24 -16.56 -4.41
C TYR A 267 7.39 -15.56 -4.48
N TYR A 268 7.14 -14.36 -4.99
CA TYR A 268 8.10 -13.27 -5.05
C TYR A 268 7.74 -12.20 -4.03
N ALA A 269 8.76 -11.64 -3.39
CA ALA A 269 8.65 -10.45 -2.54
C ALA A 269 9.59 -9.37 -3.08
N SER A 270 9.02 -8.24 -3.47
CA SER A 270 9.74 -7.04 -3.92
C SER A 270 9.78 -6.01 -2.78
N GLY A 271 10.68 -5.05 -2.82
CA GLY A 271 10.84 -4.08 -1.74
C GLY A 271 11.48 -2.75 -2.16
N LEU A 272 11.02 -1.70 -1.48
CA LEU A 272 11.41 -0.30 -1.70
C LEU A 272 12.90 -0.01 -1.45
N VAL A 273 13.61 -0.91 -0.77
CA VAL A 273 15.02 -0.70 -0.39
C VAL A 273 15.93 -1.32 -1.43
N ALA A 274 16.70 -0.47 -2.13
CA ALA A 274 17.73 -0.86 -3.09
C ALA A 274 17.24 -1.79 -4.22
N GLY A 275 15.95 -1.74 -4.54
CA GLY A 275 15.31 -2.63 -5.51
C GLY A 275 15.34 -4.10 -5.08
N SER A 276 15.28 -4.39 -3.77
CA SER A 276 15.34 -5.77 -3.26
C SER A 276 14.29 -6.67 -3.91
N LEU A 277 14.68 -7.91 -4.23
CA LEU A 277 13.79 -8.94 -4.75
C LEU A 277 14.18 -10.30 -4.18
N THR A 278 13.20 -11.01 -3.61
CA THR A 278 13.34 -12.36 -3.10
C THR A 278 12.40 -13.30 -3.86
N ALA A 279 12.89 -14.45 -4.29
CA ALA A 279 12.07 -15.53 -4.84
C ALA A 279 12.08 -16.73 -3.89
N ILE A 280 10.90 -17.15 -3.47
CA ILE A 280 10.65 -18.23 -2.52
C ILE A 280 10.01 -19.39 -3.29
N ASP A 281 10.73 -20.51 -3.40
CA ASP A 281 10.18 -21.75 -3.95
C ASP A 281 9.19 -22.35 -2.97
N VAL A 282 7.98 -22.58 -3.46
CA VAL A 282 6.85 -23.20 -2.76
C VAL A 282 6.31 -24.40 -3.53
N THR A 283 7.13 -25.04 -4.37
CA THR A 283 6.74 -26.29 -5.05
C THR A 283 6.16 -27.26 -4.01
N ASP A 284 6.90 -27.45 -2.92
CA ASP A 284 6.38 -27.99 -1.66
C ASP A 284 6.10 -26.82 -0.69
N PRO A 285 4.84 -26.40 -0.53
CA PRO A 285 4.49 -25.28 0.34
C PRO A 285 4.66 -25.61 1.84
N THR A 286 4.88 -26.87 2.22
CA THR A 286 5.19 -27.21 3.62
C THR A 286 6.65 -26.93 3.98
N ARG A 287 7.52 -26.74 2.97
CA ARG A 287 8.95 -26.51 3.11
C ARG A 287 9.44 -25.41 2.15
N PRO A 288 8.95 -24.17 2.31
CA PRO A 288 9.36 -23.07 1.45
C PRO A 288 10.86 -22.80 1.61
N ARG A 289 11.51 -22.37 0.52
CA ARG A 289 12.94 -22.03 0.53
C ARG A 289 13.24 -20.85 -0.37
N ILE A 290 14.13 -19.97 0.06
CA ILE A 290 14.64 -18.91 -0.80
C ILE A 290 15.51 -19.54 -1.88
N VAL A 291 15.19 -19.26 -3.15
CA VAL A 291 15.96 -19.72 -4.32
C VAL A 291 16.67 -18.58 -5.05
N PHE A 292 16.30 -17.34 -4.76
CA PHE A 292 16.97 -16.15 -5.27
C PHE A 292 16.79 -14.98 -4.29
N THR A 293 17.86 -14.20 -4.11
CA THR A 293 17.83 -12.88 -3.49
C THR A 293 18.73 -11.98 -4.31
N GLY A 294 18.24 -10.82 -4.72
CA GLY A 294 18.98 -9.87 -5.54
C GLY A 294 18.28 -8.54 -5.64
N ALA A 295 18.55 -7.82 -6.73
CA ALA A 295 17.95 -6.53 -7.00
C ALA A 295 17.37 -6.44 -8.42
N ALA A 296 16.23 -5.78 -8.55
CA ALA A 296 15.54 -5.43 -9.80
C ALA A 296 14.80 -4.09 -9.61
N GLY A 297 14.53 -3.34 -10.69
CA GLY A 297 13.83 -2.05 -10.56
C GLY A 297 14.60 -1.03 -9.72
N ILE A 298 15.91 -0.89 -9.95
CA ILE A 298 16.80 -0.01 -9.17
C ILE A 298 16.49 1.47 -9.49
N PRO A 299 16.55 2.39 -8.50
CA PRO A 299 17.02 2.23 -7.12
C PRO A 299 15.99 1.69 -6.12
N ALA A 300 14.72 1.65 -6.49
CA ALA A 300 13.62 1.16 -5.65
C ALA A 300 12.49 0.63 -6.53
N ASN A 301 12.01 -0.56 -6.20
CA ASN A 301 10.93 -1.24 -6.90
C ASN A 301 9.67 -1.31 -6.05
N HIS A 302 8.55 -1.67 -6.67
CA HIS A 302 7.25 -1.82 -6.03
C HIS A 302 6.61 -3.16 -6.40
N GLY A 303 5.33 -3.17 -6.74
CA GLY A 303 4.63 -4.33 -7.27
C GLY A 303 5.08 -4.76 -8.65
N PHE A 304 4.52 -5.88 -9.10
CA PHE A 304 4.87 -6.50 -10.36
C PHE A 304 3.77 -7.44 -10.82
N SER A 305 3.81 -7.77 -12.11
CA SER A 305 3.16 -8.94 -12.69
C SER A 305 4.20 -9.83 -13.35
N LEU A 306 3.78 -11.05 -13.70
CA LEU A 306 4.58 -12.01 -14.43
C LEU A 306 3.85 -12.38 -15.74
N SER A 307 4.61 -12.69 -16.78
CA SER A 307 4.06 -13.31 -17.99
C SER A 307 3.40 -14.64 -17.65
N THR A 308 2.46 -15.09 -18.49
CA THR A 308 1.69 -16.34 -18.28
C THR A 308 2.56 -17.59 -18.12
N ASP A 309 3.77 -17.60 -18.70
CA ASP A 309 4.76 -18.67 -18.58
C ASP A 309 5.72 -18.49 -17.38
N GLY A 310 5.68 -17.36 -16.69
CA GLY A 310 6.53 -17.00 -15.55
C GLY A 310 7.97 -16.62 -15.90
N ASN A 311 8.32 -16.53 -17.19
CA ASN A 311 9.68 -16.25 -17.66
C ASN A 311 10.01 -14.75 -17.76
N ARG A 312 9.02 -13.88 -17.62
CA ARG A 312 9.18 -12.43 -17.56
C ARG A 312 8.49 -11.88 -16.33
N MET A 313 9.17 -10.99 -15.62
CA MET A 313 8.62 -10.15 -14.58
C MET A 313 8.58 -8.71 -15.07
N TYR A 314 7.44 -8.06 -14.90
CA TYR A 314 7.22 -6.66 -15.24
C TYR A 314 7.16 -5.85 -13.95
N ILE A 315 8.33 -5.41 -13.49
CA ILE A 315 8.47 -4.82 -12.16
C ILE A 315 8.31 -3.31 -12.21
N ALA A 316 7.45 -2.79 -11.34
CA ALA A 316 7.19 -1.36 -11.22
C ALA A 316 8.35 -0.65 -10.51
N ARG A 317 8.64 0.59 -10.93
CA ARG A 317 9.72 1.43 -10.39
C ARG A 317 9.16 2.65 -9.68
N VAL A 318 9.85 3.02 -8.59
CA VAL A 318 9.50 4.16 -7.74
C VAL A 318 10.10 5.48 -8.26
N ALA A 319 11.32 5.45 -8.80
CA ALA A 319 11.99 6.69 -9.22
C ALA A 319 13.06 6.45 -10.32
N PRO A 320 12.88 6.97 -11.55
CA PRO A 320 11.63 7.55 -12.07
C PRO A 320 10.51 6.50 -12.12
N ALA A 321 9.25 6.95 -12.08
CA ALA A 321 8.09 6.11 -12.35
C ALA A 321 8.26 5.38 -13.69
N GLY A 322 7.88 4.11 -13.74
CA GLY A 322 8.11 3.28 -14.90
C GLY A 322 8.05 1.78 -14.61
N VAL A 323 8.38 1.01 -15.64
CA VAL A 323 8.41 -0.45 -15.58
C VAL A 323 9.71 -0.97 -16.17
N ASP A 324 10.34 -1.93 -15.49
CA ASP A 324 11.43 -2.74 -16.03
C ASP A 324 10.91 -4.12 -16.44
N VAL A 325 11.40 -4.62 -17.58
CA VAL A 325 11.16 -6.00 -18.01
C VAL A 325 12.35 -6.86 -17.59
N ILE A 326 12.11 -7.86 -16.75
CA ILE A 326 13.13 -8.71 -16.15
C ILE A 326 12.95 -10.15 -16.63
N ASP A 327 14.02 -10.76 -17.13
CA ASP A 327 14.10 -12.19 -17.45
C ASP A 327 14.22 -13.02 -16.17
N THR A 328 13.17 -13.77 -15.84
CA THR A 328 13.08 -14.66 -14.67
C THR A 328 13.16 -16.13 -15.05
N SER A 329 13.48 -16.45 -16.32
CA SER A 329 13.43 -17.81 -16.85
C SER A 329 14.30 -18.82 -16.09
N GLN A 330 15.43 -18.40 -15.53
CA GLN A 330 16.29 -19.30 -14.74
C GLN A 330 15.67 -19.69 -13.39
N ILE A 331 14.93 -18.76 -12.75
CA ILE A 331 14.17 -19.05 -11.54
C ILE A 331 13.00 -19.98 -11.88
N GLN A 332 12.27 -19.65 -12.95
CA GLN A 332 11.11 -20.41 -13.41
C GLN A 332 11.46 -21.86 -13.78
N SER A 333 12.59 -22.05 -14.46
CA SER A 333 13.15 -23.37 -14.80
C SER A 333 13.94 -24.06 -13.67
N ARG A 334 13.99 -23.47 -12.47
CA ARG A 334 14.65 -24.04 -11.27
C ARG A 334 16.13 -24.34 -11.45
N ARG A 335 16.87 -23.51 -12.20
CA ARG A 335 18.33 -23.67 -12.32
C ARG A 335 18.99 -23.51 -10.95
N LEU A 336 20.10 -24.22 -10.75
CA LEU A 336 20.97 -23.98 -9.60
C LEU A 336 21.60 -22.59 -9.74
N LEU A 337 21.54 -21.78 -8.68
CA LEU A 337 22.06 -20.41 -8.64
C LEU A 337 21.50 -19.54 -9.79
N PRO A 338 20.17 -19.33 -9.84
CA PRO A 338 19.55 -18.63 -10.95
C PRO A 338 19.97 -17.16 -10.97
N MET A 339 20.09 -16.60 -12.18
CA MET A 339 20.32 -15.19 -12.42
C MET A 339 19.12 -14.55 -13.10
N ILE A 340 18.88 -13.27 -12.79
CA ILE A 340 17.91 -12.43 -13.50
C ILE A 340 18.64 -11.39 -14.35
N ARG A 341 17.97 -10.87 -15.38
CA ARG A 341 18.53 -9.85 -16.27
C ARG A 341 17.45 -8.89 -16.75
N GLN A 342 17.73 -7.59 -16.70
CA GLN A 342 16.86 -6.59 -17.30
C GLN A 342 16.97 -6.66 -18.84
N LEU A 343 15.82 -6.67 -19.52
CA LEU A 343 15.68 -6.76 -20.97
C LEU A 343 15.36 -5.42 -21.61
N GLY A 344 14.47 -4.67 -20.97
CA GLY A 344 13.93 -3.40 -21.43
C GLY A 344 13.39 -2.60 -20.26
N HIS A 345 13.05 -1.34 -20.53
CA HIS A 345 12.42 -0.46 -19.56
C HIS A 345 11.65 0.64 -20.27
N VAL A 346 10.68 1.21 -19.57
CA VAL A 346 10.00 2.44 -19.96
C VAL A 346 9.82 3.31 -18.72
N SER A 347 9.90 4.63 -18.90
CA SER A 347 9.67 5.61 -17.83
C SER A 347 8.82 6.75 -18.36
N TRP A 348 8.17 7.45 -17.44
CA TRP A 348 7.38 8.65 -17.72
C TRP A 348 7.60 9.69 -16.61
N SER A 349 7.08 10.89 -16.84
CA SER A 349 7.29 12.04 -15.95
C SER A 349 6.04 12.42 -15.14
N ASP A 350 4.91 11.81 -15.45
CA ASP A 350 3.60 12.16 -14.91
C ASP A 350 3.15 11.09 -13.90
N GLY A 351 3.03 11.47 -12.63
CA GLY A 351 2.96 10.52 -11.51
C GLY A 351 4.28 10.43 -10.76
N LEU A 352 4.28 9.71 -9.63
CA LEU A 352 5.47 9.57 -8.78
C LEU A 352 5.95 8.13 -8.66
N ILE A 353 5.09 7.20 -8.24
CA ILE A 353 5.44 5.81 -7.96
C ILE A 353 4.57 4.92 -8.85
N THR A 354 5.18 4.01 -9.61
CA THR A 354 4.38 2.96 -10.24
C THR A 354 4.11 1.88 -9.20
N GLN A 355 2.85 1.63 -8.91
CA GLN A 355 2.39 0.73 -7.85
C GLN A 355 2.54 -0.74 -8.27
N HIS A 356 1.85 -1.13 -9.33
CA HIS A 356 1.87 -2.51 -9.84
C HIS A 356 1.57 -2.54 -11.33
N THR A 357 1.73 -3.72 -11.92
CA THR A 357 1.43 -3.96 -13.34
C THR A 357 0.46 -5.12 -13.51
N ILE A 358 -0.25 -5.15 -14.63
CA ILE A 358 -1.12 -6.24 -15.05
C ILE A 358 -0.72 -6.61 -16.48
N SER A 359 -0.40 -7.88 -16.72
CA SER A 359 -0.14 -8.38 -18.07
C SER A 359 -1.44 -8.80 -18.74
N ILE A 360 -1.68 -8.28 -19.94
CA ILE A 360 -2.89 -8.53 -20.73
C ILE A 360 -2.54 -8.80 -22.20
N THR A 361 -3.47 -9.39 -22.93
CA THR A 361 -3.46 -9.43 -24.40
C THR A 361 -4.49 -8.43 -24.93
N HIS A 362 -4.11 -7.57 -25.87
CA HIS A 362 -5.03 -6.64 -26.52
C HIS A 362 -4.76 -6.58 -28.02
N GLN A 363 -5.79 -6.77 -28.83
CA GLN A 363 -5.73 -6.91 -30.28
C GLN A 363 -4.65 -7.92 -30.74
N GLY A 364 -4.55 -9.05 -30.02
CA GLY A 364 -3.56 -10.11 -30.27
C GLY A 364 -2.11 -9.74 -29.94
N LYS A 365 -1.87 -8.60 -29.30
CA LYS A 365 -0.53 -8.15 -28.87
C LYS A 365 -0.39 -8.20 -27.34
N PRO A 366 0.81 -8.48 -26.82
CA PRO A 366 1.06 -8.35 -25.39
C PRO A 366 1.06 -6.88 -24.99
N TYR A 367 0.35 -6.57 -23.91
CA TYR A 367 0.28 -5.26 -23.30
C TYR A 367 0.51 -5.35 -21.78
N LEU A 368 0.93 -4.25 -21.17
CA LEU A 368 0.82 -4.04 -19.73
C LEU A 368 -0.11 -2.88 -19.44
N VAL A 369 -0.86 -3.05 -18.36
CA VAL A 369 -1.47 -1.95 -17.62
C VAL A 369 -0.55 -1.65 -16.45
N ALA A 370 -0.02 -0.43 -16.34
CA ALA A 370 0.75 0.02 -15.18
C ALA A 370 -0.05 1.07 -14.42
N VAL A 371 -0.15 0.91 -13.11
CA VAL A 371 -0.95 1.79 -12.25
C VAL A 371 0.01 2.66 -11.44
N ASP A 372 -0.13 3.98 -11.52
CA ASP A 372 0.65 4.91 -10.70
C ASP A 372 -0.10 5.26 -9.41
N GLU A 373 0.64 5.19 -8.32
CA GLU A 373 0.31 5.75 -7.03
C GLU A 373 1.09 7.05 -6.83
N PHE A 374 0.48 8.00 -6.12
CA PHE A 374 1.00 9.36 -5.93
C PHE A 374 1.20 10.15 -7.24
N GLY A 375 1.18 11.48 -7.11
CA GLY A 375 1.43 12.42 -8.19
C GLY A 375 0.38 12.42 -9.30
N ALA A 376 -0.79 11.81 -9.06
CA ALA A 376 -1.90 11.68 -10.00
C ALA A 376 -1.50 11.23 -11.41
N GLY A 377 -0.60 10.23 -11.49
CA GLY A 377 -0.15 9.64 -12.75
C GLY A 377 -1.24 8.90 -13.52
N GLY A 378 -2.21 8.34 -12.80
CA GLY A 378 -3.28 7.50 -13.36
C GLY A 378 -2.75 6.15 -13.83
N VAL A 379 -3.33 5.62 -14.90
CA VAL A 379 -2.99 4.32 -15.47
C VAL A 379 -2.32 4.49 -16.83
N LYS A 380 -1.31 3.68 -17.14
CA LYS A 380 -0.61 3.65 -18.43
C LYS A 380 -0.88 2.33 -19.15
N PHE A 381 -1.17 2.40 -20.44
CA PHE A 381 -1.20 1.23 -21.32
C PHE A 381 0.11 1.16 -22.11
N ILE A 382 0.76 -0.01 -22.08
CA ILE A 382 2.13 -0.18 -22.57
C ILE A 382 2.16 -1.34 -23.56
N ASP A 383 2.50 -1.07 -24.82
CA ASP A 383 2.75 -2.09 -25.84
C ASP A 383 4.05 -2.85 -25.49
N LEU A 384 3.95 -4.17 -25.42
CA LEU A 384 5.06 -5.09 -25.16
C LEU A 384 5.45 -5.94 -26.38
N SER A 385 5.01 -5.58 -27.59
CA SER A 385 5.35 -6.32 -28.82
C SER A 385 6.87 -6.48 -29.00
N ASP A 386 7.65 -5.48 -28.57
CA ASP A 386 9.09 -5.62 -28.31
C ASP A 386 9.40 -5.41 -26.83
N GLU A 387 9.63 -6.50 -26.10
CA GLU A 387 9.93 -6.47 -24.66
C GLU A 387 11.24 -5.75 -24.29
N ARG A 388 12.11 -5.46 -25.28
CA ARG A 388 13.33 -4.67 -25.08
C ARG A 388 13.08 -3.17 -25.23
N GLN A 389 11.97 -2.79 -25.87
CA GLN A 389 11.57 -1.40 -26.07
C GLN A 389 10.07 -1.23 -25.75
N PRO A 390 9.66 -1.50 -24.49
CA PRO A 390 8.28 -1.25 -24.07
C PRO A 390 7.90 0.22 -24.32
N LYS A 391 6.67 0.45 -24.77
CA LYS A 391 6.21 1.78 -25.17
C LYS A 391 4.85 2.11 -24.57
N VAL A 392 4.75 3.23 -23.86
CA VAL A 392 3.45 3.77 -23.44
C VAL A 392 2.69 4.21 -24.69
N THR A 393 1.50 3.66 -24.91
CA THR A 393 0.64 4.03 -26.05
C THR A 393 -0.44 5.00 -25.62
N ASP A 394 -1.02 4.78 -24.44
CA ASP A 394 -2.20 5.50 -23.96
C ASP A 394 -2.17 5.62 -22.44
N ARG A 395 -3.07 6.43 -21.90
CA ARG A 395 -3.24 6.59 -20.46
C ARG A 395 -4.70 6.79 -20.09
N LEU A 396 -5.02 6.54 -18.83
CA LEU A 396 -6.33 6.73 -18.25
C LEU A 396 -6.20 7.52 -16.95
N ARG A 397 -6.94 8.62 -16.85
CA ARG A 397 -7.08 9.46 -15.66
C ARG A 397 -8.52 9.87 -15.43
N LEU A 398 -8.85 10.18 -14.18
CA LEU A 398 -10.06 10.94 -13.83
C LEU A 398 -9.82 12.44 -14.03
N GLU A 399 -10.87 13.23 -14.20
CA GLU A 399 -10.75 14.70 -14.26
C GLU A 399 -10.04 15.27 -13.03
N ILE A 400 -10.37 14.80 -11.81
CA ILE A 400 -9.74 15.29 -10.58
C ILE A 400 -8.21 15.12 -10.58
N GLN A 401 -7.67 14.16 -11.34
CA GLN A 401 -6.23 13.85 -11.45
C GLN A 401 -5.48 14.76 -12.42
N THR A 402 -6.17 15.64 -13.17
CA THR A 402 -5.49 16.50 -14.14
C THR A 402 -4.86 17.72 -13.47
N PRO A 403 -3.84 18.35 -14.10
CA PRO A 403 -3.16 19.51 -13.52
C PRO A 403 -4.06 20.71 -13.22
N GLN A 404 -5.21 20.82 -13.89
CA GLN A 404 -6.16 21.92 -13.70
C GLN A 404 -6.89 21.84 -12.35
N HIS A 405 -6.93 20.67 -11.71
CA HIS A 405 -7.66 20.42 -10.46
C HIS A 405 -6.74 20.25 -9.23
N VAL A 406 -5.46 20.66 -9.31
CA VAL A 406 -4.50 20.62 -8.19
C VAL A 406 -5.04 21.33 -6.94
N ASP A 407 -5.56 22.55 -7.09
CA ASP A 407 -6.06 23.33 -5.96
C ASP A 407 -7.32 22.71 -5.32
N GLU A 408 -8.18 22.11 -6.13
CA GLU A 408 -9.37 21.39 -5.65
C GLU A 408 -8.96 20.13 -4.86
N ARG A 409 -8.03 19.33 -5.41
CA ARG A 409 -7.48 18.16 -4.72
C ARG A 409 -6.87 18.54 -3.38
N ARG A 410 -6.04 19.58 -3.37
CA ARG A 410 -5.40 20.09 -2.16
C ARG A 410 -6.41 20.44 -1.08
N ALA A 411 -7.42 21.23 -1.44
CA ALA A 411 -8.44 21.68 -0.51
C ALA A 411 -9.22 20.49 0.08
N ASP A 412 -9.53 19.50 -0.76
CA ASP A 412 -10.27 18.31 -0.35
C ASP A 412 -9.44 17.42 0.59
N THR A 413 -8.23 17.03 0.18
CA THR A 413 -7.45 15.95 0.83
C THR A 413 -6.69 16.41 2.07
N THR A 414 -6.60 17.72 2.31
CA THR A 414 -5.92 18.27 3.48
C THR A 414 -6.50 17.67 4.78
N GLY A 415 -5.62 17.03 5.55
CA GLY A 415 -6.00 16.41 6.82
C GLY A 415 -6.75 15.09 6.69
N ASN A 416 -6.88 14.51 5.48
CA ASN A 416 -7.44 13.17 5.25
C ASN A 416 -6.36 12.07 5.17
N GLY A 417 -5.09 12.41 5.37
CA GLY A 417 -3.96 11.47 5.35
C GLY A 417 -3.05 11.61 4.13
N LEU A 418 -2.24 10.59 3.88
CA LEU A 418 -1.12 10.65 2.92
C LEU A 418 -1.55 10.55 1.45
N PHE A 419 -2.65 9.83 1.18
CA PHE A 419 -3.10 9.49 -0.17
C PHE A 419 -4.31 10.31 -0.56
N GLY A 420 -4.40 10.68 -1.84
CA GLY A 420 -5.46 11.52 -2.40
C GLY A 420 -6.39 10.73 -3.29
N TYR A 421 -6.49 11.17 -4.55
CA TYR A 421 -7.44 10.65 -5.54
C TYR A 421 -6.75 9.76 -6.57
N GLU A 422 -5.63 9.13 -6.21
CA GLU A 422 -4.82 8.32 -7.12
C GLU A 422 -5.28 6.87 -7.16
N ALA A 423 -4.98 6.18 -8.26
CA ALA A 423 -5.14 4.73 -8.33
C ALA A 423 -4.13 4.03 -7.41
N HIS A 424 -4.55 2.90 -6.83
CA HIS A 424 -3.69 2.02 -6.05
C HIS A 424 -3.60 0.66 -6.76
N TYR A 425 -4.71 -0.07 -6.81
CA TYR A 425 -4.78 -1.31 -7.56
C TYR A 425 -5.90 -1.28 -8.58
N CYS A 426 -5.63 -1.90 -9.72
CA CYS A 426 -6.62 -2.17 -10.74
C CYS A 426 -6.68 -3.68 -11.02
N SER A 427 -7.76 -4.11 -11.65
CA SER A 427 -7.95 -5.45 -12.17
C SER A 427 -8.70 -5.35 -13.50
N VAL A 428 -8.49 -6.33 -14.36
CA VAL A 428 -9.30 -6.50 -15.58
C VAL A 428 -10.25 -7.67 -15.41
N ASN A 429 -11.39 -7.63 -16.10
CA ASN A 429 -12.37 -8.72 -16.05
C ASN A 429 -11.83 -10.03 -16.64
N ARG A 430 -10.87 -9.95 -17.57
CA ARG A 430 -10.16 -11.10 -18.14
C ARG A 430 -8.78 -10.68 -18.67
N PRO A 431 -7.78 -11.57 -18.66
CA PRO A 431 -6.44 -11.22 -19.14
C PRO A 431 -6.35 -11.10 -20.67
N ASP A 432 -7.15 -11.88 -21.41
CA ASP A 432 -7.15 -11.87 -22.87
C ASP A 432 -8.31 -11.02 -23.40
N GLU A 433 -7.97 -10.00 -24.18
CA GLU A 433 -8.89 -9.02 -24.76
C GLU A 433 -9.87 -8.45 -23.71
N PRO A 434 -9.37 -7.81 -22.63
CA PRO A 434 -10.23 -7.24 -21.61
C PRO A 434 -11.17 -6.19 -22.21
N THR A 435 -12.44 -6.24 -21.80
CA THR A 435 -13.41 -5.15 -22.07
C THR A 435 -13.45 -4.14 -20.94
N MET A 436 -13.20 -4.59 -19.71
CA MET A 436 -13.47 -3.81 -18.52
C MET A 436 -12.26 -3.82 -17.58
N MET A 437 -12.00 -2.68 -16.97
CA MET A 437 -11.02 -2.51 -15.91
C MET A 437 -11.67 -1.84 -14.71
N ALA A 438 -11.44 -2.39 -13.51
CA ALA A 438 -11.87 -1.78 -12.26
C ALA A 438 -10.66 -1.37 -11.43
N CYS A 439 -10.65 -0.13 -10.96
CA CYS A 439 -9.59 0.45 -10.15
C CYS A 439 -10.12 0.88 -8.79
N SER A 440 -9.35 0.60 -7.75
CA SER A 440 -9.47 1.20 -6.43
C SER A 440 -8.57 2.43 -6.39
N GLU A 441 -9.17 3.59 -6.15
CA GLU A 441 -8.55 4.90 -6.32
C GLU A 441 -8.60 5.74 -5.03
N PHE A 442 -8.20 5.15 -3.90
CA PHE A 442 -8.18 5.80 -2.58
C PHE A 442 -9.47 6.59 -2.31
N GLN A 443 -9.40 7.92 -2.25
CA GLN A 443 -10.52 8.81 -1.96
C GLN A 443 -11.52 8.92 -3.12
N SER A 444 -11.13 8.55 -4.34
CA SER A 444 -12.02 8.41 -5.50
C SER A 444 -12.77 7.07 -5.47
N GLY A 445 -12.68 6.28 -4.40
CA GLY A 445 -13.44 5.05 -4.26
C GLY A 445 -13.06 3.99 -5.30
N VAL A 446 -14.06 3.33 -5.87
CA VAL A 446 -13.88 2.27 -6.87
C VAL A 446 -14.48 2.72 -8.20
N ARG A 447 -13.69 2.62 -9.26
CA ARG A 447 -14.00 3.11 -10.61
C ARG A 447 -13.98 1.96 -11.59
N VAL A 448 -14.91 1.93 -12.54
CA VAL A 448 -14.99 0.89 -13.57
C VAL A 448 -15.03 1.54 -14.94
N PHE A 449 -14.14 1.10 -15.82
CA PHE A 449 -13.91 1.65 -17.13
C PHE A 449 -14.11 0.59 -18.21
N ASP A 450 -14.77 0.97 -19.30
CA ASP A 450 -14.66 0.30 -20.58
C ASP A 450 -13.32 0.66 -21.21
N ILE A 451 -12.53 -0.36 -21.50
CA ILE A 451 -11.17 -0.26 -22.04
C ILE A 451 -11.01 -1.01 -23.36
N ARG A 452 -12.10 -1.24 -24.11
CA ARG A 452 -12.01 -1.82 -25.46
C ARG A 452 -11.18 -0.97 -26.43
N ASP A 453 -11.14 0.34 -26.19
CA ASP A 453 -10.29 1.30 -26.88
C ASP A 453 -9.51 2.10 -25.84
N PHE A 454 -8.20 1.82 -25.73
CA PHE A 454 -7.32 2.49 -24.77
C PHE A 454 -7.16 3.98 -25.02
N SER A 455 -7.42 4.45 -26.24
CA SER A 455 -7.31 5.87 -26.58
C SER A 455 -8.52 6.70 -26.15
N THR A 456 -9.65 6.05 -25.88
CA THR A 456 -10.89 6.71 -25.47
C THR A 456 -11.62 6.00 -24.33
N PRO A 457 -10.95 5.77 -23.18
CA PRO A 457 -11.55 5.04 -22.07
C PRO A 457 -12.80 5.77 -21.56
N GLN A 458 -13.80 4.98 -21.17
CA GLN A 458 -15.06 5.50 -20.64
C GLN A 458 -15.31 4.91 -19.26
N GLU A 459 -15.46 5.77 -18.26
CA GLU A 459 -16.00 5.34 -16.98
C GLU A 459 -17.47 4.92 -17.20
N VAL A 460 -17.84 3.74 -16.75
CA VAL A 460 -19.20 3.20 -16.90
C VAL A 460 -19.90 3.01 -15.57
N ALA A 461 -19.13 2.89 -14.49
CA ALA A 461 -19.67 2.79 -13.14
C ALA A 461 -18.65 3.24 -12.08
N TYR A 462 -19.13 3.64 -10.91
CA TYR A 462 -18.28 3.90 -9.75
C TYR A 462 -19.04 3.72 -8.43
N TYR A 463 -18.29 3.52 -7.36
CA TYR A 463 -18.78 3.42 -6.00
C TYR A 463 -17.76 4.04 -5.03
N ASN A 464 -18.14 5.15 -4.40
CA ASN A 464 -17.48 5.69 -3.22
C ASN A 464 -18.30 5.29 -1.99
N PRO A 465 -17.75 4.48 -1.09
CA PRO A 465 -18.47 4.09 0.12
C PRO A 465 -18.77 5.28 1.03
N PRO A 466 -19.82 5.19 1.87
CA PRO A 466 -20.10 6.17 2.91
C PRO A 466 -18.90 6.45 3.82
N ALA A 467 -18.56 7.73 4.00
CA ALA A 467 -17.52 8.16 4.94
C ALA A 467 -17.83 7.74 6.39
N GLN A 468 -16.79 7.49 7.19
CA GLN A 468 -16.90 6.96 8.56
C GLN A 468 -16.28 7.88 9.66
N PRO A 469 -16.54 9.22 9.66
CA PRO A 469 -15.84 10.16 10.55
C PRO A 469 -16.06 9.89 12.04
N ASP A 470 -17.18 9.25 12.38
CA ASP A 470 -17.59 8.99 13.76
C ASP A 470 -17.17 7.60 14.28
N LYS A 471 -16.46 6.79 13.46
CA LYS A 471 -16.14 5.38 13.79
C LYS A 471 -14.67 5.07 14.06
N ARG A 472 -13.79 6.06 14.17
CA ARG A 472 -12.33 5.83 14.33
C ARG A 472 -11.99 4.76 15.38
N ASP A 473 -12.67 4.79 16.53
CA ASP A 473 -12.36 3.86 17.62
C ASP A 473 -12.79 2.42 17.36
N GLU A 474 -13.68 2.19 16.41
CA GLU A 474 -14.10 0.88 15.95
C GLU A 474 -13.18 0.34 14.83
N LEU A 475 -12.50 1.23 14.12
CA LEU A 475 -11.75 0.93 12.90
C LEU A 475 -10.25 0.69 13.13
N LYS A 476 -9.90 -0.07 14.18
CA LYS A 476 -8.48 -0.28 14.54
C LYS A 476 -7.69 -1.00 13.43
N GLY A 477 -8.33 -1.79 12.58
CA GLY A 477 -7.71 -2.45 11.42
C GLY A 477 -7.55 -1.59 10.17
N SER A 478 -8.16 -0.40 10.11
CA SER A 478 -8.01 0.56 9.01
C SER A 478 -6.70 1.34 9.12
N GLU A 479 -5.88 1.37 8.06
CA GLU A 479 -4.68 2.23 8.02
C GLU A 479 -5.05 3.72 7.94
N HIS A 480 -6.12 4.04 7.22
CA HIS A 480 -6.69 5.38 7.17
C HIS A 480 -7.09 5.86 8.58
N ALA A 481 -7.69 5.00 9.41
CA ALA A 481 -8.12 5.34 10.76
C ALA A 481 -7.06 5.20 11.87
N SER A 482 -6.08 4.30 11.74
CA SER A 482 -5.18 3.89 12.84
C SER A 482 -4.00 4.84 13.11
N GLY A 483 -3.75 5.86 12.27
CA GLY A 483 -2.91 6.99 12.66
C GLY A 483 -1.40 6.82 12.46
N LEU A 484 -0.88 5.63 12.11
CA LEU A 484 0.58 5.44 12.10
C LEU A 484 1.25 6.19 10.92
N PHE A 485 0.68 6.08 9.73
CA PHE A 485 1.06 6.87 8.55
C PHE A 485 0.22 8.16 8.41
N THR A 486 -0.84 8.29 9.21
CA THR A 486 -1.79 9.41 9.20
C THR A 486 -1.69 10.33 10.44
N GLY A 487 -0.61 10.24 11.23
CA GLY A 487 -0.39 11.07 12.43
C GLY A 487 1.01 11.69 12.52
N ALA A 488 2.08 11.03 12.09
CA ALA A 488 3.41 11.66 12.00
C ALA A 488 3.72 12.23 10.61
N LEU A 489 2.96 11.81 9.59
CA LEU A 489 3.19 12.09 8.17
C LEU A 489 1.91 12.56 7.44
N SER A 490 0.75 12.69 8.11
CA SER A 490 -0.55 13.02 7.47
C SER A 490 -0.60 14.37 6.78
N GLY A 491 0.36 15.25 7.04
CA GLY A 491 0.45 16.49 6.28
C GLY A 491 1.64 16.61 5.34
N LEU A 492 2.43 15.55 5.17
CA LEU A 492 3.17 15.42 3.91
C LEU A 492 2.16 14.90 2.90
N VAL A 493 1.41 15.79 2.27
CA VAL A 493 0.53 15.43 1.15
C VAL A 493 1.42 15.10 -0.05
N LEU A 494 1.99 13.89 -0.05
CA LEU A 494 2.80 13.40 -1.18
C LEU A 494 1.93 13.06 -2.39
N SER A 495 0.61 12.99 -2.21
CA SER A 495 -0.38 12.72 -3.26
C SER A 495 -0.20 13.61 -4.49
N ASP A 496 0.29 14.84 -4.31
CA ASP A 496 0.49 15.77 -5.43
C ASP A 496 1.85 16.50 -5.43
N ILE A 497 2.87 15.90 -4.82
CA ILE A 497 4.22 16.48 -4.73
C ILE A 497 4.83 16.80 -6.11
N THR A 498 4.41 16.09 -7.15
CA THR A 498 4.83 16.31 -8.55
C THR A 498 4.35 17.66 -9.08
N ASN A 499 3.28 18.23 -8.52
CA ASN A 499 2.75 19.55 -8.84
C ASN A 499 3.18 20.63 -7.82
N TYR A 500 4.25 20.38 -7.05
CA TYR A 500 4.77 21.26 -6.00
C TYR A 500 3.79 21.55 -4.86
N ASP A 501 2.70 20.79 -4.77
CA ASP A 501 1.84 20.82 -3.61
C ASP A 501 2.39 19.88 -2.54
N ILE A 502 3.15 20.46 -1.62
CA ILE A 502 3.53 19.82 -0.38
C ILE A 502 2.60 20.44 0.67
N GLY A 503 1.60 19.67 1.09
CA GLY A 503 0.72 20.07 2.20
C GLY A 503 1.51 20.40 3.47
N TYR A 504 0.83 21.00 4.46
CA TYR A 504 1.43 21.24 5.77
C TYR A 504 1.30 19.99 6.64
N ALA A 505 2.43 19.50 7.18
CA ALA A 505 2.49 18.44 8.19
C ALA A 505 1.50 18.71 9.34
N SER A 506 0.39 17.96 9.35
CA SER A 506 -0.52 17.88 10.49
C SER A 506 -0.07 16.70 11.34
N LEU A 507 -0.09 16.88 12.65
CA LEU A 507 0.05 15.77 13.61
C LEU A 507 -1.32 15.19 14.02
N GLU A 508 -2.40 15.75 13.46
CA GLU A 508 -3.76 15.32 13.74
C GLU A 508 -4.09 14.04 12.95
N PRO A 509 -4.87 13.13 13.55
CA PRO A 509 -5.38 11.95 12.85
C PRO A 509 -6.21 12.32 11.61
N ALA A 510 -6.10 11.53 10.53
CA ALA A 510 -6.84 11.75 9.28
C ALA A 510 -8.36 11.91 9.49
N ASN A 511 -8.97 13.03 9.13
CA ASN A 511 -10.43 13.19 9.23
C ASN A 511 -11.10 12.15 8.32
N LEU A 512 -11.86 11.18 8.82
CA LEU A 512 -12.42 10.08 7.99
C LEU A 512 -13.65 10.54 7.20
N SER A 513 -13.55 11.71 6.57
CA SER A 513 -14.62 12.38 5.81
C SER A 513 -14.80 11.81 4.39
N THR A 514 -13.94 10.86 4.01
CA THR A 514 -14.06 9.91 2.90
C THR A 514 -13.47 8.57 3.38
N ASP A 515 -13.56 7.50 2.59
CA ASP A 515 -12.87 6.23 2.80
C ASP A 515 -11.72 6.09 1.79
N TRP A 516 -10.78 5.19 2.05
CA TRP A 516 -9.71 4.79 1.14
C TRP A 516 -9.98 3.41 0.55
N CYS A 517 -10.32 3.33 -0.73
CA CYS A 517 -10.39 2.05 -1.43
C CYS A 517 -9.02 1.72 -2.04
N THR A 518 -8.40 0.63 -1.57
CA THR A 518 -7.00 0.31 -1.92
C THR A 518 -6.81 -1.11 -2.45
N SER A 519 -7.69 -2.04 -2.13
CA SER A 519 -7.50 -3.42 -2.56
C SER A 519 -7.82 -3.59 -4.05
N PRO A 520 -7.15 -4.50 -4.78
CA PRO A 520 -7.55 -4.83 -6.13
C PRO A 520 -9.02 -5.28 -6.18
N PRO A 521 -9.87 -4.62 -7.00
CA PRO A 521 -11.22 -5.11 -7.25
C PRO A 521 -11.17 -6.51 -7.88
N ARG A 522 -12.26 -7.27 -7.75
CA ARG A 522 -12.41 -8.58 -8.39
C ARG A 522 -13.78 -8.68 -9.02
N PHE A 523 -13.80 -8.91 -10.33
CA PHE A 523 -15.01 -9.30 -11.05
C PHE A 523 -15.43 -10.71 -10.60
N VAL A 524 -16.68 -10.88 -10.17
CA VAL A 524 -17.21 -12.16 -9.67
C VAL A 524 -18.54 -12.45 -10.35
N GLY A 525 -18.59 -13.56 -11.08
CA GLY A 525 -19.76 -13.88 -11.91
C GLY A 525 -19.96 -12.84 -13.01
N GLU A 526 -21.21 -12.66 -13.43
CA GLU A 526 -21.59 -11.75 -14.52
C GLU A 526 -21.92 -10.33 -14.04
N ASP A 527 -22.21 -10.14 -12.74
CA ASP A 527 -22.81 -8.89 -12.26
C ASP A 527 -22.19 -8.35 -10.95
N GLN A 528 -21.16 -8.97 -10.37
CA GLN A 528 -20.59 -8.51 -9.10
C GLN A 528 -19.16 -7.99 -9.23
N LEU A 529 -18.86 -7.00 -8.38
CA LEU A 529 -17.52 -6.48 -8.15
C LEU A 529 -17.24 -6.51 -6.65
N TRP A 530 -16.25 -7.30 -6.24
CA TRP A 530 -15.84 -7.42 -4.85
C TRP A 530 -14.60 -6.59 -4.60
N VAL A 531 -14.61 -5.83 -3.51
CA VAL A 531 -13.54 -4.87 -3.21
C VAL A 531 -13.54 -4.53 -1.73
N THR A 532 -12.36 -4.22 -1.20
CA THR A 532 -12.19 -3.76 0.18
C THR A 532 -11.72 -2.31 0.19
N CYS A 533 -12.43 -1.50 0.98
CA CYS A 533 -11.99 -0.16 1.37
C CYS A 533 -11.63 -0.19 2.85
N GLN A 534 -10.76 0.71 3.30
CA GLN A 534 -10.11 0.56 4.59
C GLN A 534 -11.06 0.77 5.77
N ASP A 535 -11.99 1.73 5.68
CA ASP A 535 -12.91 2.06 6.76
C ASP A 535 -14.23 1.28 6.68
N THR A 536 -14.79 1.11 5.49
CA THR A 536 -16.03 0.34 5.29
C THR A 536 -15.80 -1.16 5.15
N GLY A 537 -14.55 -1.60 5.07
CA GLY A 537 -14.16 -3.00 4.97
C GLY A 537 -14.51 -3.60 3.62
N PHE A 538 -14.86 -4.89 3.63
CA PHE A 538 -15.19 -5.65 2.44
C PHE A 538 -16.58 -5.29 1.92
N ASN A 539 -16.69 -5.04 0.62
CA ASN A 539 -17.91 -4.65 -0.07
C ASN A 539 -18.19 -5.62 -1.22
N VAL A 540 -19.44 -6.09 -1.28
CA VAL A 540 -20.01 -6.79 -2.43
C VAL A 540 -20.86 -5.77 -3.18
N LEU A 541 -20.42 -5.42 -4.38
CA LEU A 541 -21.12 -4.51 -5.27
C LEU A 541 -21.78 -5.29 -6.41
N ARG A 542 -22.91 -4.79 -6.90
CA ARG A 542 -23.61 -5.31 -8.09
C ARG A 542 -23.71 -4.22 -9.14
N PHE A 543 -23.39 -4.57 -10.38
CA PHE A 543 -23.62 -3.72 -11.54
C PHE A 543 -25.12 -3.57 -11.80
N THR A 544 -25.54 -2.34 -12.09
CA THR A 544 -26.92 -2.01 -12.43
C THR A 544 -26.98 -1.37 -13.81
N ASN A 545 -28.19 -1.19 -14.34
CA ASN A 545 -28.42 -0.47 -15.60
C ASN A 545 -27.71 -1.08 -16.83
N GLY A 546 -27.35 -2.37 -16.78
CA GLY A 546 -26.80 -3.12 -17.91
C GLY A 546 -25.41 -2.67 -18.37
N VAL A 547 -24.62 -2.03 -17.50
CA VAL A 547 -23.27 -1.55 -17.84
C VAL A 547 -22.21 -2.65 -17.87
N HIS A 548 -22.53 -3.83 -17.32
CA HIS A 548 -21.70 -5.02 -17.39
C HIS A 548 -22.61 -6.19 -17.77
N ASN A 549 -22.38 -6.74 -18.96
CA ASN A 549 -23.01 -7.93 -19.51
C ASN A 549 -21.94 -8.62 -20.38
N ASP A 550 -20.93 -9.23 -19.75
CA ASP A 550 -19.89 -9.99 -20.46
C ASP A 550 -20.16 -11.49 -20.40
#